data_AF-A0A2M8G550-F1
#
_entry.id   AF-A0A2M8G550-F1
#
_cell.length_a   1.000
_cell.length_b   1.000
_cell.length_c   1.000
_cell.angle_alpha   90.00
_cell.angle_beta   90.00
_cell.angle_gamma   90.00
#
_symmetry.space_group_name_H-M   'P 1'
#
loop_
_entity.id
_entity.type
_entity.pdbx_description
1 polymer ?
#
loop_
_entity_poly.entity_id
_entity_poly.type
_entity_poly.pdbx_seq_one_letter_code
_entity_poly.pdbx_strand_id
1 'polypeptide(L)'
;MRAFGGGDMAKTKAKTKVKIGRKMNLAELVTLYPQLVNVLMEDYGLHCVSCFAAGFDTLEEGAKIHGYDDRDIEKMVVRLNKLINK
;
A
#
# COMPACT_ATOMS: atom_id res chain seq x y z
N MET A 1 7.46 27.94 29.76
CA MET A 1 7.75 26.94 28.72
C MET A 1 6.76 25.79 28.88
N ARG A 2 5.73 25.72 28.03
CA ARG A 2 4.71 24.66 28.08
C ARG A 2 5.28 23.39 27.46
N ALA A 3 5.22 22.30 28.22
CA ALA A 3 5.54 20.96 27.76
C ALA A 3 4.62 20.55 26.60
N PHE A 4 5.22 20.15 25.47
CA PHE A 4 4.51 19.38 24.46
C PHE A 4 4.60 17.90 24.86
N GLY A 5 3.66 17.50 25.72
CA GLY A 5 3.40 16.11 26.00
C GLY A 5 2.50 15.49 24.93
N GLY A 6 2.72 14.20 24.71
CA GLY A 6 1.66 13.22 24.51
C GLY A 6 1.09 13.11 23.11
N GLY A 7 1.18 11.91 22.54
CA GLY A 7 0.43 11.56 21.36
C GLY A 7 0.86 10.22 20.76
N ASP A 8 0.74 9.15 21.56
CA ASP A 8 0.73 7.76 21.10
C ASP A 8 -0.14 7.62 19.84
N MET A 9 0.50 7.63 18.67
CA MET A 9 -0.22 7.42 17.43
C MET A 9 -0.39 5.94 17.18
N ALA A 10 -1.68 5.58 17.16
CA ALA A 10 -2.27 4.54 16.34
C ALA A 10 -2.09 3.09 16.82
N LYS A 11 -2.85 2.79 17.88
CA LYS A 11 -3.81 1.68 17.95
C LYS A 11 -3.70 0.68 16.79
N THR A 12 -3.05 -0.45 17.08
CA THR A 12 -3.12 -1.71 16.33
C THR A 12 -4.58 -2.16 16.21
N LYS A 13 -5.21 -1.90 15.06
CA LYS A 13 -6.56 -2.41 14.75
C LYS A 13 -6.48 -3.83 14.21
N ALA A 14 -7.43 -4.66 14.65
CA ALA A 14 -7.53 -6.09 14.39
C ALA A 14 -7.48 -6.46 12.90
N LYS A 15 -6.71 -7.52 12.58
CA LYS A 15 -6.53 -8.12 11.25
C LYS A 15 -7.85 -8.70 10.71
N THR A 16 -8.61 -7.90 9.97
CA THR A 16 -9.57 -8.44 9.00
C THR A 16 -8.85 -8.54 7.65
N LYS A 17 -8.85 -9.71 7.01
CA LYS A 17 -8.26 -9.88 5.66
C LYS A 17 -9.13 -9.11 4.66
N VAL A 18 -8.73 -7.89 4.34
CA VAL A 18 -9.31 -7.06 3.29
C VAL A 18 -8.78 -7.50 1.93
N LYS A 19 -9.66 -7.67 0.94
CA LYS A 19 -9.24 -7.98 -0.42
C LYS A 19 -8.61 -6.75 -1.06
N ILE A 20 -7.41 -6.90 -1.63
CA ILE A 20 -6.73 -5.80 -2.33
C ILE A 20 -7.41 -5.58 -3.68
N GLY A 21 -7.71 -4.33 -4.02
CA GLY A 21 -8.28 -3.92 -5.30
C GLY A 21 -7.49 -2.78 -5.94
N ARG A 22 -7.72 -2.53 -7.23
CA ARG A 22 -7.02 -1.50 -8.03
C ARG A 22 -7.15 -0.08 -7.46
N LYS A 23 -8.34 0.25 -6.95
CA LYS A 23 -8.67 1.56 -6.37
C LYS A 23 -8.29 1.69 -4.90
N MET A 24 -7.59 0.71 -4.33
CA MET A 24 -7.13 0.77 -2.96
C MET A 24 -6.04 1.84 -2.84
N ASN A 25 -6.15 2.69 -1.82
CA ASN A 25 -5.13 3.69 -1.54
C ASN A 25 -3.81 3.00 -1.14
N LEU A 26 -2.67 3.51 -1.64
CA LEU A 26 -1.37 2.90 -1.38
C LEU A 26 -0.97 2.96 0.09
N ALA A 27 -1.18 4.08 0.78
CA ALA A 27 -0.90 4.20 2.20
C ALA A 27 -1.76 3.26 3.05
N GLU A 28 -3.04 3.10 2.71
CA GLU A 28 -3.91 2.11 3.34
C GLU A 28 -3.41 0.68 3.10
N LEU A 29 -3.05 0.35 1.86
CA LEU A 29 -2.56 -0.97 1.48
C LEU A 29 -1.31 -1.35 2.30
N VAL A 30 -0.30 -0.48 2.38
CA VAL A 30 0.93 -0.77 3.14
C VAL A 30 0.73 -0.74 4.65
N THR A 31 -0.28 0.00 5.14
CA THR A 31 -0.66 -0.02 6.56
C THR A 31 -1.31 -1.35 6.94
N LEU A 32 -2.19 -1.88 6.07
CA LEU A 32 -2.85 -3.17 6.29
C LEU A 32 -1.92 -4.36 6.03
N TYR A 33 -1.01 -4.21 5.08
CA TYR A 33 -0.12 -5.26 4.59
C TYR A 33 1.33 -4.77 4.49
N PRO A 34 1.99 -4.49 5.64
CA PRO A 34 3.38 -3.99 5.64
C PRO A 34 4.36 -4.97 4.98
N GLN A 35 4.04 -6.27 4.95
CA GLN A 35 4.83 -7.28 4.24
C GLN A 35 4.86 -7.11 2.71
N LEU A 36 3.92 -6.34 2.13
CA LEU A 36 3.87 -6.08 0.69
C LEU A 36 4.73 -4.88 0.28
N VAL A 37 5.26 -4.09 1.22
CA VAL A 37 6.09 -2.91 0.90
C VAL A 37 7.26 -3.30 0.01
N ASN A 38 8.05 -4.30 0.40
CA ASN A 38 9.19 -4.76 -0.39
C ASN A 38 8.76 -5.27 -1.76
N VAL A 39 7.62 -5.96 -1.84
CA VAL A 39 7.07 -6.47 -3.10
C VAL A 39 6.70 -5.31 -4.04
N LEU A 40 6.07 -4.26 -3.53
CA LEU A 40 5.69 -3.08 -4.32
C LEU A 40 6.92 -2.30 -4.80
N MET A 41 7.96 -2.21 -3.98
CA MET A 41 9.19 -1.49 -4.31
C MET A 41 10.11 -2.29 -5.25
N GLU A 42 10.44 -3.52 -4.89
CA GLU A 42 11.44 -4.34 -5.59
C GLU A 42 10.90 -4.95 -6.88
N ASP A 43 9.68 -5.51 -6.86
CA ASP A 43 9.13 -6.19 -8.03
C ASP A 43 8.42 -5.23 -8.98
N TYR A 44 7.80 -4.18 -8.44
CA TYR A 44 6.98 -3.25 -9.23
C TYR A 44 7.54 -1.84 -9.34
N GLY A 45 8.65 -1.51 -8.65
CA GLY A 45 9.30 -0.21 -8.76
C GLY A 45 8.53 0.94 -8.12
N LEU A 46 7.47 0.66 -7.34
CA LEU A 46 6.60 1.65 -6.72
C LEU A 46 7.25 2.23 -5.45
N HIS A 47 8.39 2.90 -5.60
CA HIS A 47 9.09 3.56 -4.49
C HIS A 47 8.27 4.70 -3.86
N CYS A 48 7.26 5.21 -4.57
CA CYS A 48 6.32 6.20 -4.07
C CYS A 48 5.54 5.72 -2.83
N VAL A 49 5.39 4.39 -2.63
CA VAL A 49 4.63 3.81 -1.50
C VAL A 49 5.21 4.15 -0.12
N SER A 50 6.48 4.53 -0.05
CA SER A 50 7.15 4.96 1.18
C SER A 50 7.25 6.49 1.33
N CYS A 51 6.70 7.25 0.38
CA CYS A 51 6.69 8.72 0.40
C CYS A 51 5.31 9.24 0.85
N PHE A 52 5.22 10.52 1.22
CA PHE A 52 3.95 11.16 1.56
C PHE A 52 2.92 11.09 0.41
N ALA A 53 3.38 10.96 -0.83
CA ALA A 53 2.56 10.79 -2.03
C ALA A 53 1.66 9.53 -1.97
N ALA A 54 2.09 8.46 -1.28
CA ALA A 54 1.32 7.23 -1.13
C ALA A 54 -0.08 7.44 -0.52
N GLY A 55 -0.26 8.51 0.27
CA GLY A 55 -1.54 8.87 0.85
C GLY A 55 -2.55 9.42 -0.15
N PHE A 56 -2.09 9.86 -1.33
CA PHE A 56 -2.92 10.49 -2.36
C PHE A 56 -3.21 9.57 -3.55
N ASP A 57 -2.34 8.60 -3.81
CA ASP A 57 -2.46 7.70 -4.97
C ASP A 57 -3.16 6.39 -4.64
N THR A 58 -3.95 5.89 -5.60
CA THR A 58 -4.38 4.48 -5.64
C THR A 58 -3.29 3.57 -6.20
N LEU A 59 -3.42 2.26 -5.95
CA LEU A 59 -2.53 1.25 -6.56
C LEU A 59 -2.49 1.36 -8.09
N GLU A 60 -3.64 1.60 -8.71
CA GLU A 60 -3.76 1.77 -10.16
C GLU A 60 -3.05 3.03 -10.67
N GLU A 61 -3.27 4.17 -10.04
CA GLU A 61 -2.64 5.44 -10.44
C GLU A 61 -1.12 5.38 -10.26
N GLY A 62 -0.66 4.88 -9.11
CA GLY A 62 0.75 4.66 -8.85
C GLY A 62 1.37 3.72 -9.89
N ALA A 63 0.72 2.60 -10.20
CA ALA A 63 1.21 1.68 -11.23
C ALA A 63 1.24 2.32 -12.63
N LYS A 64 0.23 3.11 -13.00
CA LYS A 64 0.18 3.77 -14.31
C LYS A 64 1.31 4.79 -14.52
N ILE A 65 1.68 5.54 -13.47
CA ILE A 65 2.82 6.48 -13.52
C ILE A 65 4.14 5.75 -13.83
N HIS A 66 4.26 4.50 -13.38
CA HIS A 66 5.41 3.65 -13.60
C HIS A 66 5.31 2.77 -14.86
N GLY A 67 4.33 3.03 -15.74
CA GLY A 67 4.24 2.41 -17.06
C GLY A 67 3.50 1.08 -17.13
N TYR A 68 2.77 0.69 -16.08
CA TYR A 68 1.94 -0.52 -16.12
C TYR A 68 0.61 -0.28 -16.83
N ASP A 69 0.23 -1.22 -17.71
CA ASP A 69 -1.09 -1.24 -18.34
C ASP A 69 -2.13 -1.90 -17.42
N ASP A 70 -3.42 -1.77 -17.77
CA ASP A 70 -4.52 -2.34 -16.97
C ASP A 70 -4.38 -3.86 -16.77
N ARG A 71 -3.79 -4.60 -17.71
CA ARG A 71 -3.61 -6.06 -17.60
C ARG A 71 -2.50 -6.39 -16.62
N ASP A 72 -1.43 -5.63 -16.60
CA ASP A 72 -0.34 -5.83 -15.65
C ASP A 72 -0.78 -5.44 -14.23
N ILE A 73 -1.62 -4.41 -14.10
CA ILE A 73 -2.24 -4.04 -12.82
C ILE A 73 -3.18 -5.14 -12.31
N GLU A 74 -3.98 -5.78 -13.18
CA GLU A 74 -4.79 -6.93 -12.79
C GLU A 74 -3.92 -8.10 -12.29
N LYS A 75 -2.82 -8.43 -12.99
CA LYS A 75 -1.87 -9.46 -12.55
C LYS A 75 -1.23 -9.10 -11.20
N MET A 76 -0.87 -7.82 -11.02
CA MET A 76 -0.33 -7.29 -9.77
C MET A 76 -1.31 -7.53 -8.62
N VAL A 77 -2.57 -7.11 -8.75
CA VAL A 77 -3.61 -7.29 -7.74
C VAL A 77 -3.82 -8.77 -7.40
N VAL A 78 -3.85 -9.65 -8.41
CA VAL A 78 -3.95 -11.10 -8.19
C VAL A 78 -2.76 -11.63 -7.39
N ARG A 79 -1.54 -11.21 -7.74
CA ARG A 79 -0.32 -11.63 -7.02
C ARG A 79 -0.32 -11.13 -5.58
N LEU A 80 -0.64 -9.86 -5.33
CA LEU A 80 -0.71 -9.29 -3.98
C LEU A 80 -1.74 -10.03 -3.12
N ASN A 81 -2.93 -10.30 -3.66
CA ASN A 81 -3.96 -11.08 -2.95
C ASN A 81 -3.53 -12.52 -2.64
N LYS A 82 -2.71 -13.16 -3.48
CA LYS A 82 -2.13 -14.48 -3.19
C LYS A 82 -1.11 -14.43 -2.05
N LEU A 83 -0.29 -13.38 -2.00
CA LEU A 83 0.74 -13.23 -0.97
C LEU A 83 0.16 -13.00 0.42
N ILE A 84 -0.99 -12.31 0.53
CA ILE A 84 -1.68 -12.13 1.83
C ILE A 84 -2.53 -13.33 2.25
N ASN A 85 -2.82 -14.26 1.33
CA ASN A 85 -3.63 -15.45 1.59
C ASN A 85 -2.84 -16.74 1.82
N LYS A 86 -1.50 -16.65 1.81
CA LYS A 86 -0.66 -17.65 2.46
C LYS A 86 -0.78 -17.57 3.98
#